data_AF-D9STH7-F1
#
_entry.id   AF-D9STH7-F1
#
_cell.length_a   1.000
_cell.length_b   1.000
_cell.length_c   1.000
_cell.angle_alpha   90.00
_cell.angle_beta   90.00
_cell.angle_gamma   90.00
#
_symmetry.space_group_name_H-M   'P 1'
#
loop_
_entity.id
_entity.type
_entity.pdbx_description
1 polymer ?
#
loop_
_entity_poly.entity_id
_entity_poly.type
_entity_poly.pdbx_seq_one_letter_code
_entity_poly.pdbx_strand_id
1 'polypeptide(L)'
;MNYKDFKNQTFYIYLKPNIVEKALEILKLKKRFDSIESYKWIGYIVLLLIALTLIKSNDMSKELSIKLTLLVLSGSIMFIIDNISQDIKKELDKKISSFQKQMLIEFCNCNDSCNCRKDFVNYMKGKKINILS
;
A
#
# COMPACT_ATOMS: atom_id res chain seq x y z
N MET A 1 -5.08 5.39 6.82
CA MET A 1 -3.97 6.20 7.40
C MET A 1 -4.21 7.68 7.22
N ASN A 2 -4.17 8.45 8.32
CA ASN A 2 -4.39 9.89 8.30
C ASN A 2 -3.05 10.61 8.43
N TYR A 3 -2.79 11.56 7.53
CA TYR A 3 -1.63 12.46 7.58
C TYR A 3 -1.51 13.20 8.92
N LYS A 4 -2.65 13.38 9.61
CA LYS A 4 -2.73 13.93 10.95
C LYS A 4 -1.89 13.15 11.96
N ASP A 5 -1.82 11.83 11.83
CA ASP A 5 -1.09 10.96 12.77
C ASP A 5 0.42 11.18 12.71
N PHE A 6 0.95 11.54 11.52
CA PHE A 6 2.37 11.81 11.31
C PHE A 6 2.79 13.17 11.88
N LYS A 7 1.94 14.20 11.69
CA LYS A 7 2.18 15.56 12.20
C LYS A 7 2.10 15.66 13.71
N ASN A 8 1.34 14.77 14.34
CA ASN A 8 1.19 14.73 15.79
C ASN A 8 2.36 14.02 16.50
N GLN A 9 3.34 13.49 15.76
CA GLN A 9 4.49 12.84 16.36
C GLN A 9 5.49 13.87 16.88
N THR A 10 6.06 13.61 18.06
CA THR A 10 7.05 14.49 18.69
C THR A 10 8.29 14.69 17.81
N PHE A 11 8.73 13.66 17.09
CA PHE A 11 9.88 13.77 16.17
C PHE A 11 9.62 14.68 14.96
N TYR A 12 8.35 14.97 14.60
CA TYR A 12 8.00 15.71 13.39
C TYR A 12 8.63 17.11 13.34
N ILE A 13 8.65 17.80 14.49
CA ILE A 13 9.18 19.17 14.62
C ILE A 13 10.69 19.21 14.40
N TYR A 14 11.37 18.10 14.69
CA TYR A 14 12.83 17.99 14.63
C TYR A 14 13.34 17.45 13.28
N LEU A 15 12.45 16.90 12.45
CA LEU A 15 12.82 16.39 11.13
C LEU A 15 13.14 17.54 10.18
N LYS A 16 14.18 17.33 9.34
CA LYS A 16 14.46 18.23 8.24
C LYS A 16 13.28 18.28 7.26
N PRO A 17 12.92 19.45 6.69
CA PRO A 17 11.78 19.59 5.77
C PRO A 17 11.80 18.62 4.57
N ASN A 18 12.98 18.39 3.99
CA ASN A 18 13.17 17.44 2.87
C ASN A 18 12.85 15.99 3.26
N ILE A 19 13.15 15.60 4.51
CA ILE A 19 12.84 14.26 5.04
C ILE A 19 11.33 14.14 5.29
N VAL A 20 10.71 15.19 5.82
CA VAL A 20 9.25 15.26 6.00
C VAL A 20 8.54 15.07 4.66
N GLU A 21 8.93 15.82 3.63
CA GLU A 21 8.31 15.75 2.31
C GLU A 21 8.38 14.32 1.71
N LYS A 22 9.57 13.71 1.70
CA LYS A 22 9.76 12.35 1.18
C LYS A 22 9.03 11.30 1.99
N ALA A 23 9.06 11.40 3.32
CA ALA A 23 8.32 10.50 4.18
C ALA A 23 6.81 10.58 3.89
N LEU A 24 6.28 11.78 3.67
CA LEU A 24 4.87 11.98 3.32
C LEU A 24 4.50 11.40 1.96
N GLU A 25 5.36 11.53 0.97
CA GLU A 25 5.15 10.87 -0.33
C GLU A 25 5.09 9.35 -0.18
N ILE A 26 6.03 8.76 0.54
CA ILE A 26 6.06 7.30 0.78
C ILE A 26 4.79 6.87 1.54
N LEU A 27 4.39 7.59 2.58
CA LEU A 27 3.19 7.28 3.36
C LEU A 27 1.90 7.40 2.52
N LYS A 28 1.79 8.40 1.64
CA LYS A 28 0.65 8.55 0.72
C LYS A 28 0.59 7.40 -0.28
N LEU A 29 1.73 7.04 -0.86
CA LEU A 29 1.83 5.96 -1.84
C LEU A 29 1.55 4.60 -1.19
N LYS A 30 2.10 4.34 0.00
CA LYS A 30 1.82 3.15 0.81
C LYS A 30 0.33 3.01 1.12
N LYS A 31 -0.32 4.11 1.52
CA LYS A 31 -1.78 4.10 1.75
C LYS A 31 -2.57 3.71 0.49
N ARG A 32 -2.20 4.25 -0.68
CA ARG A 32 -2.84 3.87 -1.96
C ARG A 32 -2.64 2.39 -2.25
N PHE A 33 -1.41 1.90 -2.09
CA PHE A 33 -1.09 0.49 -2.26
C PHE A 33 -1.95 -0.40 -1.34
N ASP A 34 -1.98 -0.12 -0.04
CA ASP A 34 -2.74 -0.91 0.94
C ASP A 34 -4.25 -0.92 0.63
N SER A 35 -4.79 0.21 0.15
CA SER A 35 -6.19 0.27 -0.30
C SER A 35 -6.43 -0.61 -1.52
N ILE A 36 -5.57 -0.55 -2.55
CA ILE A 36 -5.72 -1.40 -3.74
C ILE A 36 -5.55 -2.88 -3.39
N GLU A 37 -4.59 -3.21 -2.55
CA GLU A 37 -4.38 -4.58 -2.07
C GLU A 37 -5.62 -5.09 -1.32
N SER A 38 -6.27 -4.24 -0.51
CA SER A 38 -7.53 -4.59 0.15
C SER A 38 -8.67 -4.83 -0.85
N TYR A 39 -8.82 -3.98 -1.87
CA TYR A 39 -9.82 -4.19 -2.92
C TYR A 39 -9.57 -5.45 -3.74
N LYS A 40 -8.30 -5.76 -4.01
CA LYS A 40 -7.88 -6.99 -4.67
C LYS A 40 -8.31 -8.22 -3.87
N TRP A 41 -8.07 -8.25 -2.56
CA TRP A 41 -8.52 -9.35 -1.70
C TRP A 41 -10.05 -9.51 -1.70
N ILE A 42 -10.80 -8.41 -1.60
CA ILE A 42 -12.26 -8.42 -1.69
C ILE A 42 -12.70 -8.98 -3.05
N GLY A 43 -12.08 -8.55 -4.14
CA GLY A 43 -12.39 -9.02 -5.49
C GLY A 43 -12.15 -10.52 -5.67
N TYR A 44 -11.08 -11.08 -5.09
CA TYR A 44 -10.84 -12.53 -5.12
C TYR A 44 -11.89 -13.30 -4.31
N ILE A 45 -12.32 -12.77 -3.17
CA ILE A 45 -13.40 -13.39 -2.37
C ILE A 45 -14.70 -13.42 -3.18
N VAL A 46 -15.05 -12.33 -3.86
CA VAL A 46 -16.24 -12.26 -4.72
C VAL A 46 -16.15 -13.26 -5.87
N LEU A 47 -15.01 -13.34 -6.56
CA LEU A 47 -14.79 -14.34 -7.61
C LEU A 47 -14.97 -15.77 -7.11
N LEU A 48 -14.44 -16.08 -5.93
CA LEU A 48 -14.59 -17.40 -5.31
C LEU A 48 -16.06 -17.73 -5.04
N LEU A 49 -16.84 -16.77 -4.54
CA LEU A 49 -18.28 -16.95 -4.30
C LEU A 49 -19.06 -17.18 -5.62
N ILE A 50 -18.73 -16.45 -6.68
CA ILE A 50 -19.34 -16.66 -8.01
C ILE A 50 -19.00 -18.05 -8.53
N ALA A 51 -17.74 -18.49 -8.40
CA ALA A 51 -17.33 -19.84 -8.82
C ALA A 51 -18.04 -20.95 -8.02
N LEU A 52 -18.18 -20.78 -6.70
CA LEU A 52 -18.88 -21.75 -5.85
C LEU A 52 -20.37 -21.84 -6.17
N THR A 53 -21.02 -20.71 -6.45
CA THR A 53 -22.45 -20.70 -6.83
C THR A 53 -22.68 -21.36 -8.19
N LEU A 54 -21.74 -21.18 -9.13
CA LEU A 54 -21.75 -21.86 -10.43
C LEU A 54 -21.61 -23.37 -10.31
N ILE A 55 -20.67 -23.88 -9.50
CA ILE A 55 -20.46 -25.32 -9.29
C ILE A 55 -21.69 -25.96 -8.64
N LYS A 56 -22.37 -25.25 -7.74
CA LYS A 56 -23.57 -25.76 -7.07
C LYS A 56 -24.80 -25.77 -7.98
N SER A 57 -24.87 -24.90 -8.99
CA SER A 57 -25.95 -24.91 -9.99
C SER A 57 -25.63 -25.89 -11.12
N ASN A 58 -26.08 -27.14 -10.99
CA ASN A 58 -25.88 -28.19 -11.99
C ASN A 58 -26.79 -28.06 -13.24
N ASP A 59 -27.26 -26.84 -13.53
CA ASP A 59 -28.35 -26.58 -14.45
C ASP A 59 -27.80 -25.97 -15.76
N MET A 60 -27.79 -26.76 -16.84
CA MET A 60 -27.33 -26.35 -18.18
C MET A 60 -28.41 -25.54 -18.90
N SER A 61 -28.77 -24.38 -18.33
CA SER A 61 -29.72 -23.44 -18.91
C SER A 61 -29.00 -22.20 -19.48
N LYS A 62 -29.74 -21.31 -20.16
CA LYS A 62 -29.24 -20.01 -20.65
C LYS A 62 -28.65 -19.11 -19.54
N GLU A 63 -28.93 -19.39 -18.25
CA GLU A 63 -28.24 -18.71 -17.15
C GLU A 63 -26.73 -18.99 -17.10
N LEU A 64 -26.29 -20.16 -17.57
CA LEU A 64 -24.89 -20.56 -17.50
C LEU A 64 -23.99 -19.62 -18.33
N SER A 65 -24.45 -19.19 -19.51
CA SER A 65 -23.68 -18.28 -20.39
C SER A 65 -23.55 -16.87 -19.80
N ILE A 66 -24.59 -16.37 -19.12
CA ILE A 66 -24.56 -15.08 -18.42
C ILE A 66 -23.59 -15.17 -17.23
N LYS A 67 -23.66 -16.23 -16.44
CA LYS A 67 -22.77 -16.44 -15.29
C LYS A 67 -21.30 -16.61 -15.72
N LEU A 68 -21.03 -17.31 -16.83
CA LEU A 68 -19.68 -17.40 -17.41
C LEU A 68 -19.17 -16.04 -17.88
N THR A 69 -20.01 -15.25 -18.54
CA THR A 69 -19.65 -13.90 -19.00
C THR A 69 -19.30 -12.99 -17.82
N LEU A 70 -20.08 -13.04 -16.74
CA LEU A 70 -19.79 -12.33 -15.50
C LEU A 70 -18.46 -12.77 -14.87
N LEU A 71 -18.14 -14.06 -14.91
CA LEU A 71 -16.89 -14.61 -14.38
C LEU A 71 -15.67 -14.15 -15.20
N VAL A 72 -15.78 -14.13 -16.53
CA VAL A 72 -14.72 -13.60 -17.42
C VAL A 72 -14.52 -12.10 -17.21
N LEU A 73 -15.59 -11.32 -17.11
CA LEU A 73 -15.51 -9.87 -16.88
C LEU A 73 -14.89 -9.55 -15.52
N SER A 74 -15.34 -10.21 -14.46
CA SER A 74 -14.78 -10.03 -13.11
C SER A 74 -13.31 -10.48 -13.03
N GLY A 75 -12.93 -11.56 -13.70
CA GLY A 75 -11.53 -11.98 -13.84
C GLY A 75 -10.67 -10.95 -14.58
N SER A 76 -11.20 -10.34 -15.65
CA SER A 76 -10.50 -9.29 -16.41
C SER A 76 -10.28 -8.02 -15.58
N ILE A 77 -11.30 -7.60 -14.80
CA ILE A 77 -11.18 -6.47 -13.86
C ILE A 77 -10.11 -6.77 -12.80
N MET A 78 -10.10 -7.99 -12.27
CA MET A 78 -9.10 -8.42 -11.29
C MET A 78 -7.68 -8.45 -11.85
N PHE A 79 -7.51 -8.84 -13.11
CA PHE A 79 -6.22 -8.77 -13.80
C PHE A 79 -5.70 -7.32 -13.91
N ILE A 80 -6.59 -6.37 -14.25
CA ILE A 80 -6.23 -4.94 -14.31
C ILE A 80 -5.83 -4.42 -12.92
N ILE A 81 -6.60 -4.77 -11.88
CA ILE A 81 -6.31 -4.38 -10.49
C ILE A 81 -4.96 -4.96 -10.04
N ASP A 82 -4.64 -6.20 -10.42
CA ASP A 82 -3.35 -6.81 -10.12
C ASP A 82 -2.19 -6.04 -10.75
N ASN A 83 -2.28 -5.72 -12.04
CA ASN A 83 -1.25 -4.93 -12.73
C ASN A 83 -1.05 -3.55 -12.09
N ILE A 84 -2.13 -2.82 -11.79
CA ILE A 84 -2.05 -1.53 -11.10
C ILE A 84 -1.39 -1.69 -9.72
N SER A 85 -1.74 -2.74 -8.97
CA SER A 85 -1.14 -3.03 -7.66
C SER A 85 0.36 -3.25 -7.78
N GLN A 86 0.81 -4.02 -8.79
CA GLN A 86 2.22 -4.27 -9.04
C GLN A 86 3.00 -3.01 -9.42
N ASP A 87 2.42 -2.15 -10.25
CA ASP A 87 3.08 -0.90 -10.66
C ASP A 87 3.26 0.07 -9.49
N ILE A 88 2.23 0.23 -8.65
CA ILE A 88 2.33 1.05 -7.44
C ILE A 88 3.34 0.44 -6.46
N LYS A 89 3.41 -0.89 -6.35
CA LYS A 89 4.41 -1.57 -5.51
C LYS A 89 5.83 -1.25 -5.98
N LYS A 90 6.09 -1.37 -7.29
CA LYS A 90 7.41 -1.02 -7.88
C LYS A 90 7.76 0.44 -7.63
N GLU A 91 6.80 1.36 -7.77
CA GLU A 91 7.02 2.77 -7.49
C GLU A 91 7.35 3.01 -6.00
N LEU A 92 6.63 2.34 -5.10
CA LEU A 92 6.85 2.40 -3.66
C LEU A 92 8.24 1.89 -3.29
N ASP A 93 8.63 0.72 -3.79
CA ASP A 93 9.94 0.13 -3.55
C ASP A 93 11.07 1.03 -4.07
N LYS A 94 10.87 1.64 -5.25
CA LYS A 94 11.83 2.61 -5.81
C LYS A 94 11.96 3.86 -4.93
N LYS A 95 10.85 4.41 -4.43
CA LYS A 95 10.88 5.57 -3.52
C LYS A 95 11.52 5.23 -2.19
N ILE A 96 11.22 4.07 -1.60
CA ILE A 96 11.85 3.59 -0.37
C ILE A 96 13.35 3.43 -0.57
N SER A 97 13.79 2.78 -1.66
CA SER A 97 15.22 2.61 -1.98
C SER A 97 15.94 3.95 -2.17
N SER A 98 15.33 4.89 -2.90
CA SER A 98 15.86 6.25 -3.06
C SER A 98 15.99 6.97 -1.72
N PHE A 99 14.96 6.85 -0.87
CA PHE A 99 14.96 7.43 0.46
C PHE A 99 16.04 6.83 1.35
N GLN A 100 16.19 5.49 1.36
CA GLN A 100 17.27 4.76 2.04
C GLN A 100 18.67 5.26 1.63
N LYS A 101 18.92 5.44 0.33
CA LYS A 101 20.21 5.99 -0.16
C LYS A 101 20.50 7.39 0.35
N GLN A 102 19.46 8.20 0.57
CA GLN A 102 19.57 9.56 1.09
C GLN A 102 19.66 9.62 2.63
N MET A 103 19.46 8.49 3.32
CA MET A 103 19.58 8.39 4.79
C MET A 103 20.99 8.49 5.34
N LEU A 104 21.99 8.64 4.46
CA LEU A 104 23.36 9.00 4.84
C LEU A 104 23.46 10.45 5.35
N ILE A 105 22.40 11.25 5.20
CA ILE A 105 22.31 12.64 5.65
C ILE A 105 21.58 12.69 7.00
N GLU A 106 22.07 13.54 7.93
CA GLU A 106 21.42 13.79 9.23
C GLU A 106 19.91 14.07 9.09
N PHE A 107 19.09 13.24 9.74
CA PHE A 107 17.61 13.26 9.69
C PHE A 107 17.00 14.43 10.44
N CYS A 108 17.66 14.80 11.54
CA CYS A 108 17.15 15.73 12.53
C CYS A 108 18.00 16.98 12.46
N ASN A 109 17.40 18.14 12.71
CA ASN A 109 18.17 19.34 12.98
C ASN A 109 18.86 19.13 14.33
N CYS A 110 20.18 18.95 14.29
CA CYS A 110 21.01 18.67 15.45
C CYS A 110 20.96 19.87 16.41
N ASN A 111 20.08 19.80 17.39
CA ASN A 111 20.25 20.43 18.70
C ASN A 111 19.41 19.78 19.81
N ASP A 112 18.24 19.14 19.57
CA ASP A 112 17.31 18.88 20.70
C ASP A 112 16.66 17.48 20.82
N SER A 113 17.17 16.42 20.18
CA SER A 113 16.68 15.06 20.52
C SER A 113 17.64 13.95 20.07
N CYS A 114 18.27 13.29 21.06
CA CYS A 114 19.03 12.04 20.84
C CYS A 114 18.19 10.91 20.23
N ASN A 115 16.85 10.99 20.30
CA ASN A 115 15.95 9.91 19.90
C ASN A 115 15.17 10.17 18.59
N CYS A 116 15.21 11.38 18.02
CA CYS A 116 14.41 11.75 16.83
C CYS A 116 14.57 10.75 15.67
N ARG A 117 15.79 10.32 15.35
CA ARG A 117 16.05 9.30 14.32
C ARG A 117 15.43 7.95 14.68
N LYS A 118 15.60 7.50 15.92
CA LYS A 118 15.09 6.21 16.41
C LYS A 118 13.55 6.19 16.40
N ASP A 119 12.92 7.26 16.85
CA ASP A 119 11.47 7.39 16.91
C ASP A 119 10.85 7.44 15.51
N PHE A 120 11.48 8.19 14.59
CA PHE A 120 11.07 8.21 13.19
C PHE A 120 11.19 6.82 12.53
N VAL A 121 12.31 6.12 12.75
CA VAL A 121 12.51 4.76 12.25
C VAL A 121 11.48 3.79 12.80
N ASN A 122 11.22 3.84 14.11
CA ASN A 122 10.21 3.00 14.76
C ASN A 122 8.82 3.30 14.22
N TYR A 123 8.48 4.58 13.99
CA TYR A 123 7.22 4.97 13.38
C TYR A 123 7.08 4.38 11.98
N MET A 124 8.09 4.53 11.12
CA MET A 124 8.08 3.99 9.75
C MET A 124 7.96 2.46 9.75
N LYS A 125 8.67 1.77 10.65
CA LYS A 125 8.54 0.32 10.87
C LYS A 125 7.14 -0.07 11.32
N GLY A 126 6.53 0.70 12.22
CA GLY A 126 5.13 0.54 12.63
C GLY A 126 4.13 0.71 11.49
N LYS A 127 4.50 1.44 10.43
CA LYS A 127 3.72 1.53 9.18
C LYS A 127 4.10 0.47 8.14
N LYS A 128 4.86 -0.56 8.52
CA LYS A 128 5.39 -1.62 7.65
C LYS A 128 6.25 -1.08 6.50
N ILE A 129 6.96 0.03 6.73
CA ILE A 129 7.92 0.59 5.78
C ILE A 129 9.31 0.43 6.39
N ASN A 130 10.15 -0.43 5.79
CA ASN A 130 11.52 -0.57 6.25
C ASN A 130 12.42 0.49 5.61
N ILE A 131 12.93 1.40 6.41
CA ILE A 131 13.80 2.49 5.97
C ILE A 131 15.27 2.30 6.38
N LEU A 132 15.59 1.30 7.20
CA LEU A 132 16.97 0.92 7.53
C LEU A 132 17.17 -0.52 7.02
N SER A 133 17.59 -0.65 5.76
CA SER A 133 18.10 -1.94 5.27
C SER A 133 19.47 -2.23 5.87
#